data_AF-A0A938NCN5-F1
#
_entry.id   AF-A0A938NCN5-F1
#
_cell.length_a   1.000
_cell.length_b   1.000
_cell.length_c   1.000
_cell.angle_alpha   90.00
_cell.angle_beta   90.00
_cell.angle_gamma   90.00
#
_symmetry.space_group_name_H-M   'P 1'
#
loop_
_entity.id
_entity.type
_entity.pdbx_description
1 polymer ?
#
loop_
_entity_poly.entity_id
_entity_poly.type
_entity_poly.pdbx_seq_one_letter_code
_entity_poly.pdbx_strand_id
1 'polypeptide(L)' 'MLDKDHLIDEITDLNPSAGRDWLELFDTDDLRRYLDHLHHACMPRGADSVWLREGDTPPVVMRIAA' A
#
# COMPACT_ATOMS: atom_id res chain seq x y z
N MET A 1 8.39 4.75 15.91
CA MET A 1 8.32 3.90 14.71
C MET A 1 7.03 3.13 14.79
N LEU A 2 6.23 3.09 13.73
CA LEU A 2 5.09 2.20 13.65
C LEU A 2 5.61 0.77 13.43
N ASP A 3 5.20 -0.16 14.27
CA ASP A 3 5.58 -1.56 14.16
C ASP A 3 4.88 -2.20 12.94
N LYS A 4 5.55 -3.14 12.29
CA LYS A 4 5.06 -3.82 11.06
C LYS A 4 3.66 -4.42 11.26
N ASP A 5 3.42 -5.05 12.40
CA ASP A 5 2.11 -5.61 12.73
C ASP A 5 1.00 -4.55 12.78
N HIS A 6 1.31 -3.35 13.29
CA HIS A 6 0.33 -2.27 13.34
C HIS A 6 -0.05 -1.78 11.94
N LEU A 7 0.91 -1.69 11.02
CA LEU A 7 0.64 -1.34 9.62
C LEU A 7 -0.24 -2.41 8.96
N ILE A 8 0.04 -3.69 9.22
CA ILE A 8 -0.75 -4.81 8.69
C ILE A 8 -2.19 -4.72 9.18
N ASP A 9 -2.40 -4.48 10.49
CA ASP A 9 -3.72 -4.36 11.07
C ASP A 9 -4.52 -3.19 10.44
N GLU A 10 -3.93 -1.99 10.32
CA GLU A 10 -4.57 -0.85 9.65
C GLU A 10 -4.89 -1.10 8.17
N ILE A 11 -3.97 -1.77 7.45
CA ILE A 11 -4.19 -2.14 6.04
C ILE A 11 -5.34 -3.14 5.93
N THR A 12 -5.43 -4.13 6.82
CA THR A 12 -6.52 -5.12 6.81
C THR A 12 -7.85 -4.48 7.17
N ASP A 13 -7.88 -3.51 8.08
CA ASP A 13 -9.09 -2.75 8.41
C ASP A 13 -9.61 -1.93 7.21
N LEU A 14 -8.71 -1.29 6.44
CA LEU A 14 -9.06 -0.52 5.25
C LEU A 14 -9.34 -1.39 4.02
N ASN A 15 -8.58 -2.47 3.84
CA ASN A 15 -8.71 -3.42 2.75
C ASN A 15 -8.81 -4.86 3.28
N PRO A 16 -10.02 -5.32 3.66
CA PRO A 16 -10.25 -6.68 4.16
C PRO A 16 -9.90 -7.79 3.17
N SER A 17 -9.72 -7.46 1.88
CA SER A 17 -9.32 -8.44 0.87
C SER A 17 -7.81 -8.73 0.87
N ALA A 18 -6.99 -7.87 1.49
CA ALA A 18 -5.57 -8.11 1.67
C ALA A 18 -5.36 -9.02 2.88
N GLY A 19 -5.02 -10.30 2.63
CA GLY A 19 -4.74 -11.27 3.68
C GLY A 19 -3.46 -10.94 4.44
N ARG A 20 -3.47 -11.13 5.77
CA ARG A 20 -2.31 -10.92 6.66
C ARG A 20 -1.06 -11.65 6.17
N ASP A 21 -1.18 -12.94 5.87
CA ASP A 21 -0.07 -13.79 5.39
C ASP A 21 0.59 -13.22 4.12
N TRP A 22 -0.17 -12.52 3.28
CA TRP A 22 0.35 -11.88 2.08
C TRP A 22 1.05 -10.54 2.41
N LEU A 23 0.51 -9.75 3.34
CA LEU A 23 1.11 -8.49 3.80
C LEU A 23 2.43 -8.71 4.55
N GLU A 24 2.57 -9.85 5.24
CA GLU A 24 3.80 -10.22 5.93
C GLU A 24 5.01 -10.38 4.97
N LEU A 25 4.78 -10.60 3.68
CA LEU A 25 5.84 -10.73 2.67
C LEU A 25 6.52 -9.39 2.32
N PHE A 26 5.95 -8.26 2.75
CA PHE A 26 6.46 -6.93 2.43
C PHE A 26 7.24 -6.30 3.60
N ASP A 27 8.17 -5.41 3.27
CA ASP A 27 8.90 -4.64 4.28
C ASP A 27 8.06 -3.48 4.82
N THR A 28 8.44 -2.93 5.97
CA THR A 28 7.72 -1.84 6.65
C THR A 28 7.53 -0.61 5.76
N ASP A 29 8.52 -0.26 4.93
CA ASP A 29 8.41 0.88 4.02
C ASP A 29 7.40 0.66 2.89
N ASP A 30 7.33 -0.55 2.34
CA ASP A 30 6.34 -0.91 1.32
C ASP A 30 4.93 -0.91 1.89
N LEU A 31 4.75 -1.46 3.11
CA LEU A 31 3.47 -1.43 3.81
C LEU A 31 3.03 0.00 4.12
N ARG A 32 3.95 0.86 4.54
CA ARG A 32 3.66 2.28 4.79
C ARG A 32 3.23 3.01 3.52
N ARG A 33 3.91 2.78 2.39
CA ARG A 33 3.52 3.35 1.09
C ARG A 33 2.16 2.84 0.64
N TYR A 34 1.87 1.57 0.87
CA TYR A 34 0.58 0.98 0.53
C TYR A 34 -0.57 1.54 1.36
N LEU A 35 -0.36 1.70 2.68
CA LEU A 35 -1.33 2.32 3.58
C LEU A 35 -1.65 3.76 3.17
N ASP A 36 -0.63 4.55 2.85
CA ASP A 36 -0.80 5.92 2.34
C ASP A 36 -1.63 5.93 1.05
N HIS A 37 -1.36 5.00 0.13
CA HIS A 37 -2.17 4.85 -1.09
C HIS A 37 -3.65 4.53 -0.78
N LEU A 38 -3.93 3.63 0.18
CA LEU A 38 -5.29 3.30 0.57
C LEU A 38 -6.04 4.53 1.11
N HIS A 39 -5.39 5.34 1.95
CA HIS A 39 -6.00 6.58 2.44
C HIS A 39 -6.38 7.55 1.32
N HIS A 40 -5.52 7.72 0.31
CA HIS A 40 -5.83 8.56 -0.85
C HIS A 40 -6.95 7.96 -1.72
N ALA A 41 -6.98 6.63 -1.88
CA ALA A 41 -7.99 5.94 -2.68
C ALA A 41 -9.39 5.97 -2.05
N CYS A 42 -9.49 6.06 -0.72
CA CYS A 42 -10.74 6.16 0.01
C CYS A 42 -11.38 7.57 -0.03
N MET A 43 -10.66 8.60 -0.47
CA MET A 43 -11.20 9.96 -0.54
C MET A 43 -12.16 10.13 -1.74
N PRO A 44 -13.20 10.98 -1.62
CA PRO A 44 -14.03 11.37 -2.77
C PRO A 44 -13.13 11.94 -3.86
N ARG A 45 -13.26 11.44 -5.09
CA ARG A 45 -12.43 11.85 -6.22
C ARG A 45 -12.45 13.38 -6.38
N GLY A 46 -11.34 14.03 -6.03
CA GLY A 46 -11.18 15.48 -6.05
C GLY A 46 -9.72 15.88 -6.16
N ALA A 47 -9.47 17.20 -6.21
CA ALA A 47 -8.11 17.74 -6.33
C ALA A 47 -7.18 17.32 -5.18
N ASP A 48 -7.75 16.97 -4.02
CA ASP A 48 -7.01 16.52 -2.83
C ASP A 48 -6.72 15.00 -2.83
N SER A 49 -7.26 14.24 -3.78
CA SER A 49 -7.05 12.77 -3.90
C SER A 49 -6.01 12.41 -4.96
N VAL A 50 -5.09 13.31 -5.26
CA VAL A 50 -4.04 13.10 -6.27
C VAL A 50 -2.98 12.18 -5.70
N TRP A 51 -2.87 10.98 -6.27
CA TRP A 51 -1.78 10.07 -5.96
C TRP A 51 -0.50 10.53 -6.66
N LEU A 52 0.46 11.06 -5.90
CA LEU A 52 1.79 11.38 -6.41
C LEU A 52 2.62 10.09 -6.44
N ARG A 53 2.91 9.64 -7.65
CA ARG A 53 3.77 8.48 -7.85
C ARG A 53 5.23 8.84 -7.58
N GLU A 54 5.91 8.03 -6.79
CA GLU A 54 7.35 8.15 -6.59
C GLU A 54 8.11 7.82 -7.89
N GLY A 55 9.09 8.66 -8.25
CA GLY A 55 9.81 8.58 -9.52
C GLY A 55 10.67 7.32 -9.69
N ASP A 56 10.92 6.59 -8.61
CA ASP A 56 11.80 5.43 -8.57
C ASP A 56 11.12 4.13 -9.05
N THR A 57 9.80 4.13 -9.29
CA THR A 57 9.07 2.94 -9.75
C THR A 57 8.67 3.06 -11.23
N PRO A 58 9.08 2.14 -12.13
CA PRO A 58 8.74 2.20 -13.54
C PRO A 58 7.22 2.07 -13.79
N PRO A 59 6.64 2.73 -14.83
CA PRO A 59 5.21 2.69 -15.19
C PRO A 59 4.59 1.31 -15.26
N VAL A 60 5.39 0.36 -15.74
CA VAL A 60 5.01 -1.03 -15.90
C VAL A 60 6.11 -1.87 -15.29
N VAL A 61 5.74 -2.82 -14.45
CA VAL A 61 6.64 -3.82 -13.86
C VAL A 61 6.18 -5.19 -14.35
N MET A 62 7.10 -5.96 -14.92
CA MET A 62 6.81 -7.32 -15.38
C MET A 62 7.35 -8.30 -14.36
N ARG A 63 6.48 -9.17 -13.82
CA ARG A 63 6.93 -10.34 -13.06
C ARG A 63 7.06 -11.50 -14.04
N ILE A 64 8.29 -11.94 -14.31
CA ILE A 64 8.53 -13.20 -15.03
C ILE A 64 8.35 -14.32 -14.00
N ALA A 65 7.31 -15.13 -14.14
CA ALA A 65 7.18 -16.36 -13.37
C ALA A 65 8.22 -17.38 -13.86
N ALA A 66 8.96 -17.97 -12.93
CA ALA A 66 9.94 -19.02 -13.20
C ALA A 66 9.29 -20.39 -13.40
#